data_AF-D9WTV0-F1
#
_entry.id   AF-D9WTV0-F1
#
_cell.length_a   1.000
_cell.length_b   1.000
_cell.length_c   1.000
_cell.angle_alpha   90.00
_cell.angle_beta   90.00
_cell.angle_gamma   90.00
#
_symmetry.space_group_name_H-M   'P 1'
#
loop_
_entity.id
_entity.type
_entity.pdbx_description
1 polymer ?
#
loop_
_entity_poly.entity_id
_entity_poly.type
_entity_poly.pdbx_seq_one_letter_code
_entity_poly.pdbx_strand_id
1 'polypeptide(L)'
;MGPLLDDARARGRTVVALSEYGITRVSRPVDINRALRRAGLLEVHTQDGMEYLDPGASRAFAVADHQLAHVYVRRAEDLAATRAALDGLPGLAELLDDEGKKAHGLDHPRAGELVAVAEPDAWFTYYYWLHDDRAPDFARLVDIHRKPGYDPAELFLDPVDPYVRVKAATALARKKLGMRYRMAVVPLDPSPVRGSHGRLPDRDEDGPVLICSRPDTVPGRVAATDVKSLLLRLAGLDGS
;
A
#
# COMPACT_ATOMS: atom_id res chain seq x y z
N MET A 1 -18.73 10.86 -14.75
CA MET A 1 -19.35 9.55 -15.08
C MET A 1 -20.64 9.63 -15.91
N GLY A 2 -21.45 10.69 -15.83
CA GLY A 2 -22.76 10.78 -16.53
C GLY A 2 -22.80 10.28 -17.99
N PRO A 3 -21.98 10.84 -18.91
CA PRO A 3 -22.00 10.42 -20.31
C PRO A 3 -21.72 8.93 -20.55
N LEU A 4 -20.84 8.32 -19.74
CA LEU A 4 -20.53 6.89 -19.83
C LEU A 4 -21.71 6.02 -19.39
N LEU A 5 -22.42 6.44 -18.33
CA LEU A 5 -23.60 5.73 -17.83
C LEU A 5 -24.78 5.84 -18.80
N ASP A 6 -24.96 7.00 -19.42
CA ASP A 6 -26.02 7.21 -20.42
C ASP A 6 -25.76 6.38 -21.68
N ASP A 7 -24.51 6.32 -22.15
CA ASP A 7 -24.07 5.47 -23.26
C ASP A 7 -24.33 3.97 -22.99
N ALA A 8 -24.03 3.53 -21.76
CA ALA A 8 -24.28 2.17 -21.31
C ALA A 8 -25.78 1.85 -21.26
N ARG A 9 -26.60 2.75 -20.70
CA ARG A 9 -28.06 2.62 -20.67
C ARG A 9 -28.67 2.58 -22.07
N ALA A 10 -28.24 3.45 -22.97
CA ALA A 10 -28.72 3.49 -24.36
C ALA A 10 -28.44 2.18 -25.12
N ARG A 11 -27.39 1.44 -24.72
CA ARG A 11 -27.05 0.11 -25.27
C ARG A 11 -27.61 -1.06 -24.46
N GLY A 12 -28.47 -0.81 -23.47
CA GLY A 12 -29.04 -1.85 -22.62
C GLY A 12 -28.01 -2.63 -21.80
N ARG A 13 -26.85 -2.03 -21.50
CA ARG A 13 -25.78 -2.69 -20.73
C ARG A 13 -26.09 -2.67 -19.24
N THR A 14 -25.84 -3.79 -18.56
CA THR A 14 -25.76 -3.83 -17.09
C THR A 14 -24.49 -3.12 -16.64
N VAL A 15 -24.61 -2.14 -15.75
CA VAL A 15 -23.47 -1.45 -15.14
C VAL A 15 -23.27 -1.97 -13.73
N VAL A 16 -22.04 -2.37 -13.41
CA VAL A 16 -21.61 -2.68 -12.05
C VAL A 16 -20.50 -1.71 -11.66
N ALA A 17 -20.67 -1.02 -10.54
CA ALA A 17 -19.61 -0.28 -9.88
C ALA A 17 -19.13 -1.11 -8.68
N LEU A 18 -17.84 -1.44 -8.65
CA LEU A 18 -17.21 -2.29 -7.66
C LEU A 18 -16.03 -1.55 -7.04
N SER A 19 -15.91 -1.62 -5.72
CA SER A 19 -14.67 -1.30 -5.00
C SER A 19 -14.06 -2.60 -4.46
N GLU A 20 -12.74 -2.73 -4.56
CA GLU A 20 -12.01 -3.89 -4.03
C GLU A 20 -11.88 -3.85 -2.51
N TYR A 21 -11.77 -2.64 -1.96
CA TYR A 21 -11.61 -2.37 -0.53
C TYR A 21 -12.27 -1.04 -0.17
N GLY A 22 -12.48 -0.80 1.11
CA GLY A 22 -12.80 0.51 1.65
C GLY A 22 -11.53 1.29 2.01
N ILE A 23 -11.62 2.61 2.03
CA ILE A 23 -10.55 3.51 2.46
C ILE A 23 -11.03 4.24 3.71
N THR A 24 -10.30 4.08 4.80
CA THR A 24 -10.59 4.72 6.09
C THR A 24 -9.62 5.85 6.37
N ARG A 25 -9.99 6.74 7.29
CA ARG A 25 -9.16 7.89 7.66
C ARG A 25 -7.98 7.44 8.50
N VAL A 26 -6.77 7.84 8.09
CA VAL A 26 -5.54 7.67 8.88
C VAL A 26 -4.85 9.01 9.12
N SER A 27 -3.98 9.05 10.12
CA SER A 27 -3.16 10.22 10.42
C SER A 27 -1.76 9.90 10.96
N ARG A 28 -1.51 8.65 11.37
CA ARG A 28 -0.25 8.24 12.01
C ARG A 28 0.59 7.34 11.10
N PRO A 29 1.66 7.85 10.50
CA PRO A 29 2.63 7.00 9.80
C PRO A 29 3.43 6.17 10.83
N VAL A 30 3.71 4.91 10.48
CA VAL A 30 4.47 3.96 11.31
C VAL A 30 5.69 3.50 10.51
N ASP A 31 6.88 3.92 10.96
CA ASP A 31 8.14 3.61 10.28
C ASP A 31 8.67 2.23 10.67
N ILE A 32 7.97 1.17 10.26
CA ILE A 32 8.27 -0.22 10.64
C ILE A 32 9.70 -0.65 10.24
N ASN A 33 10.16 -0.27 9.05
CA ASN A 33 11.51 -0.56 8.59
C ASN A 33 12.58 0.24 9.36
N ARG A 34 12.28 1.47 9.80
CA ARG A 34 13.20 2.21 10.69
C ARG A 34 13.30 1.56 12.06
N ALA A 35 12.22 0.97 12.58
CA ALA A 35 12.25 0.19 13.83
C ALA A 35 13.18 -1.03 13.70
N LEU A 36 12.98 -1.85 12.65
CA LEU A 36 13.85 -3.00 12.35
C LEU A 36 15.31 -2.60 12.14
N ARG A 37 15.55 -1.46 11.48
CA ARG A 37 16.89 -0.93 11.27
C ARG A 37 17.56 -0.48 12.57
N ARG A 38 16.85 0.25 13.44
CA ARG A 38 17.39 0.66 14.75
C ARG A 38 17.72 -0.55 15.63
N ALA A 39 17.01 -1.66 15.46
CA ALA A 39 17.31 -2.93 16.13
C ALA A 39 18.47 -3.73 15.48
N GLY A 40 19.08 -3.25 14.40
CA GLY A 40 20.17 -3.94 13.70
C GLY A 40 19.72 -5.19 12.94
N LEU A 41 18.44 -5.25 12.53
CA LEU A 41 17.89 -6.37 11.76
C LEU A 41 17.81 -6.07 10.26
N LEU A 42 17.55 -4.81 9.91
CA LEU A 42 17.51 -4.34 8.52
C LEU A 42 18.84 -3.70 8.14
N GLU A 43 19.40 -4.15 7.03
CA GLU A 43 20.66 -3.67 6.48
C GLU A 43 20.44 -2.76 5.27
N VAL A 44 21.31 -1.76 5.15
CA VAL A 44 21.38 -0.87 3.99
C VAL A 44 22.82 -0.78 3.51
N HIS A 45 23.02 -0.66 2.21
CA HIS A 45 24.30 -0.21 1.66
C HIS A 45 24.22 1.27 1.29
N THR A 46 25.37 1.95 1.34
CA THR A 46 25.45 3.38 0.98
C THR A 46 26.09 3.54 -0.38
N GLN A 47 25.45 4.31 -1.26
CA GLN A 47 25.99 4.72 -2.55
C GLN A 47 25.71 6.21 -2.77
N ASP A 48 26.76 7.00 -3.04
CA ASP A 48 26.66 8.45 -3.26
C ASP A 48 25.91 9.17 -2.12
N GLY A 49 26.18 8.77 -0.87
CA GLY A 49 25.52 9.31 0.32
C GLY A 49 24.09 8.82 0.58
N MET A 50 23.46 8.17 -0.39
CA MET A 50 22.11 7.59 -0.27
C MET A 50 22.17 6.17 0.27
N GLU A 51 21.15 5.79 1.03
CA GLU A 51 21.01 4.45 1.61
C GLU A 51 20.03 3.63 0.79
N TYR A 52 20.39 2.38 0.50
CA TYR A 52 19.58 1.44 -0.27
C TYR A 52 19.41 0.16 0.54
N LEU A 53 18.15 -0.30 0.69
CA LEU A 53 17.82 -1.56 1.36
C LEU A 53 18.61 -2.71 0.72
N ASP A 54 19.23 -3.54 1.57
CA ASP A 54 19.83 -4.81 1.17
C ASP A 54 19.01 -5.97 1.78
N PRO A 55 18.03 -6.52 1.05
CA PRO A 55 17.23 -7.64 1.55
C PRO A 55 18.07 -8.91 1.81
N GLY A 56 19.19 -9.08 1.09
CA GLY A 56 20.03 -10.27 1.18
C GLY A 56 20.90 -10.29 2.44
N ALA A 57 21.35 -9.10 2.86
CA ALA A 57 22.11 -8.89 4.10
C ALA A 57 21.21 -8.72 5.34
N SER A 58 19.97 -8.24 5.15
CA SER A 58 19.01 -8.06 6.26
C SER A 58 18.62 -9.38 6.91
N ARG A 59 18.63 -9.41 8.25
CA ARG A 59 18.05 -10.49 9.05
C ARG A 59 16.52 -10.40 9.06
N ALA A 60 15.98 -9.19 9.08
CA ALA A 60 14.57 -8.94 8.85
C ALA A 60 14.32 -7.58 8.18
N PHE A 61 13.31 -7.52 7.32
CA PHE A 61 12.80 -6.29 6.73
C PHE A 61 11.31 -6.42 6.44
N ALA A 62 10.61 -5.30 6.30
CA ALA A 62 9.19 -5.25 5.99
C ALA A 62 8.94 -4.75 4.56
N VAL A 63 7.95 -5.35 3.91
CA VAL A 63 7.30 -4.82 2.71
C VAL A 63 5.96 -4.23 3.15
N ALA A 64 5.84 -2.90 3.11
CA ALA A 64 4.72 -2.17 3.68
C ALA A 64 3.72 -1.75 2.60
N ASP A 65 2.45 -2.10 2.77
CA ASP A 65 1.36 -1.69 1.89
C ASP A 65 0.19 -1.19 2.73
N HIS A 66 0.11 0.13 2.88
CA HIS A 66 -0.91 0.78 3.68
C HIS A 66 -0.95 0.30 5.14
N GLN A 67 -2.07 -0.29 5.60
CA GLN A 67 -2.26 -0.74 6.99
C GLN A 67 -1.81 -2.19 7.22
N LEU A 68 -1.14 -2.80 6.23
CA LEU A 68 -0.51 -4.11 6.34
C LEU A 68 0.98 -4.02 6.01
N ALA A 69 1.80 -4.83 6.68
CA ALA A 69 3.18 -5.03 6.28
C ALA A 69 3.60 -6.49 6.45
N HIS A 70 4.13 -7.09 5.39
CA HIS A 70 4.76 -8.40 5.46
C HIS A 70 6.18 -8.25 5.98
N VAL A 71 6.48 -8.84 7.13
CA VAL A 71 7.82 -8.84 7.73
C VAL A 71 8.51 -10.14 7.37
N TYR A 72 9.52 -10.04 6.51
CA TYR A 72 10.35 -11.16 6.12
C TYR A 72 11.50 -11.30 7.10
N VAL A 73 11.74 -12.52 7.56
CA VAL A 73 12.77 -12.91 8.53
C VAL A 73 13.58 -14.03 7.90
N ARG A 74 14.87 -13.76 7.70
CA ARG A 74 15.76 -14.63 6.90
C ARG A 74 15.95 -16.02 7.50
N ARG A 75 16.01 -16.11 8.83
CA ARG A 75 16.25 -17.35 9.57
C ARG A 75 15.35 -17.45 10.80
N ALA A 76 14.95 -18.66 11.15
CA ALA A 76 14.03 -18.90 12.26
C ALA A 76 14.58 -18.39 13.61
N GLU A 77 15.91 -18.43 13.82
CA GLU A 77 16.52 -17.89 15.05
C GLU A 77 16.37 -16.37 15.20
N ASP A 78 16.09 -15.63 14.12
CA ASP A 78 15.92 -14.18 14.13
C ASP A 78 14.48 -13.75 14.47
N LEU A 79 13.53 -14.69 14.54
CA LEU A 79 12.11 -14.39 14.80
C LEU A 79 11.88 -13.73 16.15
N ALA A 80 12.52 -14.23 17.21
CA ALA A 80 12.36 -13.67 18.55
C ALA A 80 12.86 -12.22 18.62
N ALA A 81 14.03 -11.94 18.03
CA ALA A 81 14.58 -10.59 17.96
C ALA A 81 13.71 -9.66 17.11
N THR A 82 13.16 -10.16 16.00
CA THR A 82 12.25 -9.40 15.13
C THR A 82 10.97 -9.02 15.85
N ARG A 83 10.34 -9.96 16.56
CA ARG A 83 9.16 -9.65 17.39
C ARG A 83 9.48 -8.63 18.46
N ALA A 84 10.60 -8.80 19.18
CA ALA A 84 11.01 -7.86 20.22
C ALA A 84 11.28 -6.45 19.67
N ALA A 85 11.79 -6.32 18.45
CA ALA A 85 12.01 -5.03 17.80
C ALA A 85 10.71 -4.31 17.39
N LEU A 86 9.62 -5.06 17.19
CA LEU A 86 8.31 -4.55 16.80
C LEU A 86 7.32 -4.47 17.97
N ASP A 87 7.64 -5.11 19.09
CA ASP A 87 6.83 -5.10 20.30
C ASP A 87 6.69 -3.68 20.83
N GLY A 88 5.45 -3.27 21.09
CA GLY A 88 5.12 -1.91 21.53
C GLY A 88 5.39 -0.80 20.51
N LEU A 89 5.65 -1.11 19.23
CA LEU A 89 5.80 -0.10 18.17
C LEU A 89 4.51 0.72 18.04
N PRO A 90 4.51 2.04 18.33
CA PRO A 90 3.28 2.83 18.32
C PRO A 90 2.59 2.83 16.95
N GLY A 91 1.29 2.47 16.92
CA GLY A 91 0.51 2.36 15.69
C GLY A 91 0.50 0.97 15.05
N LEU A 92 1.25 0.00 15.59
CA LEU A 92 1.10 -1.41 15.27
C LEU A 92 0.06 -2.03 16.22
N ALA A 93 -1.02 -2.58 15.67
CA ALA A 93 -2.08 -3.21 16.46
C ALA A 93 -1.80 -4.69 16.70
N GLU A 94 -1.44 -5.42 15.64
CA GLU A 94 -1.26 -6.87 15.70
C GLU A 94 -0.02 -7.29 14.91
N LEU A 95 0.68 -8.31 15.42
CA LEU A 95 1.78 -8.96 14.73
C LEU A 95 1.44 -10.45 14.57
N LEU A 96 0.82 -10.76 13.44
CA LEU A 96 0.32 -12.09 13.11
C LEU A 96 1.48 -13.04 12.82
N ASP A 97 1.44 -14.19 13.49
CA ASP A 97 2.33 -15.32 13.23
C ASP A 97 1.66 -16.36 12.35
N ASP A 98 2.16 -17.61 12.32
CA ASP A 98 1.59 -18.64 11.47
C ASP A 98 0.11 -18.94 11.79
N GLU A 99 -0.27 -18.99 13.06
CA GLU A 99 -1.66 -19.23 13.45
C GLU A 99 -2.52 -17.99 13.20
N GLY A 100 -2.00 -16.80 13.48
CA GLY A 100 -2.66 -15.54 13.14
C GLY A 100 -2.90 -15.39 11.64
N LYS A 101 -1.88 -15.65 10.80
CA LYS A 101 -2.01 -15.60 9.33
C LYS A 101 -3.08 -16.58 8.84
N LYS A 102 -3.13 -17.81 9.36
CA LYS A 102 -4.19 -18.78 9.01
C LYS A 102 -5.58 -18.28 9.37
N ALA A 103 -5.75 -17.76 10.58
CA ALA A 103 -7.04 -17.23 11.05
C ALA A 103 -7.56 -16.08 10.17
N HIS A 104 -6.65 -15.30 9.59
CA HIS A 104 -6.96 -14.18 8.69
C HIS A 104 -6.92 -14.53 7.19
N GLY A 105 -6.66 -15.79 6.81
CA GLY A 105 -6.55 -16.20 5.41
C GLY A 105 -5.31 -15.67 4.67
N LEU A 106 -4.25 -15.32 5.41
CA LEU A 106 -2.99 -14.77 4.92
C LEU A 106 -1.84 -15.80 4.89
N ASP A 107 -2.12 -17.06 5.23
CA ASP A 107 -1.15 -18.16 5.17
C ASP A 107 -0.85 -18.54 3.71
N HIS A 108 0.12 -17.85 3.13
CA HIS A 108 0.53 -18.00 1.74
C HIS A 108 2.06 -18.08 1.66
N PRO A 109 2.66 -18.89 0.76
CA PRO A 109 4.12 -19.02 0.64
C PRO A 109 4.90 -17.74 0.30
N ARG A 110 4.20 -16.64 -0.01
CA ARG A 110 4.78 -15.31 -0.27
C ARG A 110 4.55 -14.32 0.86
N ALA A 111 3.76 -14.68 1.87
CA ALA A 111 3.64 -13.86 3.07
C ALA A 111 4.96 -13.91 3.84
N GLY A 112 5.33 -12.81 4.48
CA GLY A 112 6.42 -12.79 5.44
C GLY A 112 6.17 -13.77 6.60
N GLU A 113 7.24 -14.10 7.31
CA GLU A 113 7.17 -14.93 8.51
C GLU A 113 6.21 -14.31 9.55
N LEU A 114 6.13 -12.97 9.60
CA LEU A 114 5.11 -12.24 10.34
C LEU A 114 4.33 -11.29 9.42
N VAL A 115 3.10 -10.96 9.79
CA VAL A 115 2.31 -9.88 9.15
C VAL A 115 1.90 -8.87 10.21
N ALA A 116 2.33 -7.62 10.05
CA ALA A 116 1.94 -6.53 10.91
C ALA A 116 0.65 -5.88 10.40
N VAL A 117 -0.30 -5.64 11.31
CA VAL A 117 -1.55 -4.92 11.07
C VAL A 117 -1.48 -3.61 11.85
N ALA A 118 -1.77 -2.48 11.19
CA ALA A 118 -1.76 -1.17 11.84
C ALA A 118 -3.01 -0.93 12.69
N GLU A 119 -2.89 -0.03 13.67
CA GLU A 119 -4.03 0.56 14.36
C GLU A 119 -4.97 1.27 13.36
N PRO A 120 -6.27 1.44 13.68
CA PRO A 120 -7.25 1.98 12.74
C PRO A 120 -6.88 3.34 12.13
N ASP A 121 -6.20 4.20 12.88
CA ASP A 121 -5.79 5.55 12.46
C ASP A 121 -4.32 5.61 11.97
N ALA A 122 -3.66 4.47 11.84
CA ALA A 122 -2.25 4.33 11.50
C ALA A 122 -2.04 3.59 10.17
N TRP A 123 -0.85 3.76 9.57
CA TRP A 123 -0.42 3.06 8.36
C TRP A 123 1.11 2.96 8.32
N PHE A 124 1.65 1.94 7.65
CA PHE A 124 3.10 1.69 7.61
C PHE A 124 3.78 2.40 6.44
N THR A 125 4.86 3.11 6.72
CA THR A 125 5.75 3.63 5.67
C THR A 125 6.73 2.52 5.26
N TYR A 126 7.19 2.55 4.01
CA TYR A 126 8.28 1.66 3.58
C TYR A 126 9.66 2.14 4.04
N TYR A 127 9.75 3.35 4.59
CA TYR A 127 11.00 4.09 4.78
C TYR A 127 11.97 3.33 5.68
N TYR A 128 13.21 3.17 5.22
CA TYR A 128 14.27 2.49 5.95
C TYR A 128 15.47 3.40 6.23
N TRP A 129 15.58 4.56 5.56
CA TRP A 129 16.61 5.56 5.88
C TRP A 129 16.28 6.24 7.20
N LEU A 130 17.27 6.44 8.08
CA LEU A 130 17.04 7.09 9.38
C LEU A 130 17.07 8.63 9.30
N HIS A 131 17.69 9.16 8.25
CA HIS A 131 17.81 10.59 7.99
C HIS A 131 17.45 10.88 6.53
N ASP A 132 16.62 11.90 6.29
CA ASP A 132 16.05 12.19 4.97
C ASP A 132 17.09 12.71 3.96
N ASP A 133 18.23 13.21 4.42
CA ASP A 133 19.38 13.55 3.58
C ASP A 133 20.06 12.31 2.98
N ARG A 134 19.75 11.12 3.51
CA ARG A 134 20.21 9.82 3.01
C ARG A 134 19.17 9.03 2.23
N ALA A 135 17.99 9.62 2.01
CA ALA A 135 16.92 8.95 1.26
C ALA A 135 17.38 8.62 -0.18
N PRO A 136 17.02 7.45 -0.73
CA PRO A 136 17.27 7.12 -2.13
C PRO A 136 16.68 8.15 -3.09
N ASP A 137 17.32 8.33 -4.25
CA ASP A 137 16.83 9.24 -5.30
C ASP A 137 15.39 8.93 -5.74
N PHE A 138 15.02 7.65 -5.78
CA PHE A 138 13.67 7.20 -6.14
C PHE A 138 12.61 7.52 -5.09
N ALA A 139 12.97 7.85 -3.83
CA ALA A 139 12.00 8.16 -2.79
C ALA A 139 11.16 9.40 -3.12
N ARG A 140 11.73 10.34 -3.88
CA ARG A 140 11.04 11.56 -4.36
C ARG A 140 10.36 11.38 -5.72
N LEU A 141 10.35 10.17 -6.26
CA LEU A 141 9.75 9.82 -7.55
C LEU A 141 8.52 8.92 -7.34
N VAL A 142 7.70 8.83 -8.40
CA VAL A 142 6.74 7.74 -8.57
C VAL A 142 7.51 6.54 -9.13
N ASP A 143 7.89 5.60 -8.28
CA ASP A 143 8.75 4.45 -8.65
C ASP A 143 8.36 3.18 -7.88
N ILE A 144 7.23 2.62 -8.28
CA ILE A 144 6.59 1.45 -7.64
C ILE A 144 7.45 0.18 -7.64
N HIS A 145 8.54 0.11 -8.42
CA HIS A 145 9.35 -1.10 -8.53
C HIS A 145 10.54 -1.11 -7.55
N ARG A 146 10.96 0.06 -7.06
CA ARG A 146 12.13 0.20 -6.17
C ARG A 146 11.74 0.37 -4.70
N LYS A 147 10.48 0.71 -4.43
CA LYS A 147 9.95 0.86 -3.08
C LYS A 147 9.55 -0.54 -2.57
N PRO A 148 10.08 -1.02 -1.42
CA PRO A 148 9.68 -2.29 -0.82
C PRO A 148 8.28 -2.15 -0.20
N GLY A 149 7.26 -2.03 -1.06
CA GLY A 149 5.90 -1.73 -0.67
C GLY A 149 5.25 -0.64 -1.53
N TYR A 150 4.06 -0.20 -1.10
CA TYR A 150 3.36 0.93 -1.70
C TYR A 150 3.60 2.21 -0.89
N ASP A 151 3.75 3.32 -1.59
CA ASP A 151 3.94 4.64 -0.98
C ASP A 151 2.80 5.58 -1.36
N PRO A 152 1.78 5.74 -0.51
CA PRO A 152 0.67 6.65 -0.77
C PRO A 152 1.11 8.12 -0.87
N ALA A 153 2.31 8.47 -0.39
CA ALA A 153 2.85 9.82 -0.53
C ALA A 153 3.08 10.20 -2.00
N GLU A 154 3.24 9.23 -2.91
CA GLU A 154 3.40 9.44 -4.35
C GLU A 154 2.21 10.17 -5.00
N LEU A 155 1.03 10.14 -4.37
CA LEU A 155 -0.17 10.83 -4.84
C LEU A 155 -0.13 12.35 -4.59
N PHE A 156 0.91 12.83 -3.90
CA PHE A 156 1.02 14.22 -3.47
C PHE A 156 2.24 14.91 -4.08
N LEU A 157 2.11 16.22 -4.30
CA LEU A 157 3.26 17.09 -4.49
C LEU A 157 3.79 17.49 -3.13
N ASP A 158 5.11 17.48 -2.98
CA ASP A 158 5.83 17.84 -1.75
C ASP A 158 5.37 19.22 -1.25
N PRO A 159 4.60 19.28 -0.14
CA PRO A 159 3.99 20.53 0.31
C PRO A 159 5.01 21.48 0.95
N VAL A 160 6.19 20.98 1.35
CA VAL A 160 7.23 21.81 1.96
C VAL A 160 8.19 22.42 0.93
N ASP A 161 8.15 21.96 -0.32
CA ASP A 161 8.94 22.53 -1.42
C ASP A 161 8.17 23.64 -2.16
N PRO A 162 8.52 24.93 -1.96
CA PRO A 162 7.82 26.04 -2.59
C PRO A 162 7.93 26.04 -4.13
N TYR A 163 8.91 25.32 -4.70
CA TYR A 163 9.15 25.23 -6.13
C TYR A 163 8.62 23.93 -6.76
N VAL A 164 7.91 23.08 -6.00
CA VAL A 164 7.48 21.75 -6.47
C VAL A 164 6.70 21.80 -7.78
N ARG A 165 5.82 22.79 -7.96
CA ARG A 165 5.04 23.00 -9.19
C ARG A 165 5.91 23.42 -10.38
N VAL A 166 6.95 24.24 -10.13
CA VAL A 166 7.91 24.65 -11.16
C VAL A 166 8.76 23.45 -11.59
N LYS A 167 9.20 22.61 -10.65
CA LYS A 167 9.90 21.35 -10.94
C LYS A 167 9.04 20.42 -11.80
N ALA A 168 7.75 20.25 -11.44
CA ALA A 168 6.80 19.45 -12.22
C ALA A 168 6.64 19.99 -13.64
N ALA A 169 6.39 21.29 -13.81
CA ALA A 169 6.23 21.93 -15.11
C ALA A 169 7.49 21.80 -15.98
N THR A 170 8.67 22.00 -15.38
CA THR A 170 9.96 21.85 -16.07
C THR A 170 10.21 20.40 -16.51
N ALA A 171 9.88 19.42 -15.66
CA ALA A 171 9.97 18.00 -16.01
C ALA A 171 9.05 17.65 -17.18
N LEU A 172 7.80 18.16 -17.20
CA LEU A 172 6.87 17.98 -18.31
C LEU A 172 7.34 18.64 -19.61
N ALA A 173 7.93 19.84 -19.54
CA ALA A 173 8.52 20.51 -20.69
C ALA A 173 9.67 19.68 -21.29
N ARG A 174 10.59 19.19 -20.46
CA ARG A 174 11.69 18.30 -20.88
C ARG A 174 11.17 17.00 -21.50
N LYS A 175 10.13 16.38 -20.90
CA LYS A 175 9.45 15.21 -21.45
C LYS A 175 8.90 15.50 -22.85
N LYS A 176 8.20 16.64 -23.04
CA LYS A 176 7.63 17.04 -24.32
C LYS A 176 8.68 17.30 -25.39
N LEU A 177 9.88 17.75 -24.99
CA LEU A 177 11.03 17.96 -25.87
C LEU A 177 11.86 16.68 -26.13
N GLY A 178 11.43 15.52 -25.63
CA GLY A 178 12.16 14.25 -25.79
C GLY A 178 13.46 14.16 -24.99
N MET A 179 13.69 15.08 -24.05
CA MET A 179 14.88 15.08 -23.21
C MET A 179 14.71 14.13 -22.02
N ARG A 180 15.81 13.58 -21.51
CA ARG A 180 15.80 12.87 -20.22
C ARG A 180 15.34 13.83 -19.11
N TYR A 181 14.44 13.36 -18.26
CA TYR A 181 13.86 14.12 -17.15
C TYR A 181 13.73 13.24 -15.89
N ARG A 182 13.61 13.90 -14.73
CA ARG A 182 13.22 13.30 -13.45
C ARG A 182 12.15 14.20 -12.84
N MET A 183 11.08 13.61 -12.32
CA MET A 183 9.99 14.35 -11.65
C MET A 183 10.10 14.13 -10.14
N ALA A 184 11.09 14.78 -9.53
CA ALA A 184 11.36 14.70 -8.10
C ALA A 184 10.43 15.66 -7.34
N VAL A 185 9.21 15.22 -7.09
CA VAL A 185 8.13 16.03 -6.51
C VAL A 185 7.39 15.33 -5.39
N VAL A 186 7.68 14.07 -5.09
CA VAL A 186 7.04 13.31 -4.00
C VAL A 186 7.68 13.74 -2.66
N PRO A 187 6.88 13.99 -1.61
CA PRO A 187 7.40 14.32 -0.29
C PRO A 187 8.10 13.13 0.37
N LEU A 188 9.10 13.42 1.21
CA LEU A 188 9.63 12.45 2.18
C LEU A 188 8.86 12.48 3.50
N ASP A 189 8.12 13.57 3.77
CA ASP A 189 7.17 13.65 4.87
C ASP A 189 5.85 12.93 4.48
N PRO A 190 5.47 11.85 5.17
CA PRO A 190 4.27 11.08 4.85
C PRO A 190 2.97 11.74 5.37
N SER A 191 3.04 12.86 6.08
CA SER A 191 1.88 13.55 6.69
C SER A 191 0.72 13.97 5.75
N PRO A 192 0.90 14.14 4.43
CA PRO A 192 -0.22 14.41 3.52
C PRO A 192 -1.21 13.25 3.37
N VAL A 193 -0.80 12.01 3.67
CA VAL A 193 -1.65 10.83 3.55
C VAL A 193 -2.72 10.85 4.64
N ARG A 194 -4.00 10.89 4.22
CA ARG A 194 -5.17 10.95 5.11
C ARG A 194 -6.14 9.77 4.97
N GLY A 195 -5.89 8.88 4.02
CA GLY A 195 -6.71 7.71 3.75
C GLY A 195 -5.83 6.49 3.51
N SER A 196 -6.22 5.33 4.06
CA SER A 196 -5.49 4.08 3.92
C SER A 196 -6.43 2.87 3.91
N HIS A 197 -5.90 1.68 3.64
CA HIS A 197 -6.65 0.43 3.59
C HIS A 197 -5.78 -0.77 3.98
N GLY A 198 -6.32 -1.99 3.91
CA GLY A 198 -5.57 -3.24 4.11
C GLY A 198 -5.97 -3.98 5.37
N ARG A 199 -6.45 -3.29 6.41
CA ARG A 199 -7.13 -3.95 7.53
C ARG A 199 -8.58 -4.26 7.22
N LEU A 200 -9.17 -5.19 7.96
CA LEU A 200 -10.62 -5.38 7.95
C LEU A 200 -11.31 -4.12 8.50
N PRO A 201 -12.39 -3.63 7.86
CA PRO A 201 -13.11 -2.47 8.34
C PRO A 201 -13.84 -2.79 9.65
N ASP A 202 -13.90 -1.83 10.58
CA ASP A 202 -14.63 -1.99 11.85
C ASP A 202 -16.15 -1.98 11.65
N ARG A 203 -16.60 -1.36 10.56
CA ARG A 203 -18.02 -1.19 10.21
C ARG A 203 -18.22 -1.51 8.75
N ASP A 204 -19.36 -2.10 8.41
CA ASP A 204 -19.65 -2.50 7.03
C ASP A 204 -19.69 -1.34 6.04
N GLU A 205 -20.12 -0.16 6.50
CA GLU A 205 -20.16 1.07 5.70
C GLU A 205 -18.78 1.57 5.28
N ASP A 206 -17.72 1.16 5.99
CA ASP A 206 -16.34 1.48 5.69
C ASP A 206 -15.68 0.39 4.80
N GLY A 207 -16.45 -0.61 4.37
CA GLY A 207 -16.00 -1.72 3.54
C GLY A 207 -16.15 -1.50 2.02
N PRO A 208 -15.74 -2.50 1.21
CA PRO A 208 -15.95 -2.46 -0.25
C PRO A 208 -17.43 -2.44 -0.62
N VAL A 209 -17.75 -1.79 -1.75
CA VAL A 209 -19.11 -1.66 -2.27
C VAL A 209 -19.26 -2.34 -3.62
N LEU A 210 -20.43 -2.94 -3.85
CA LEU A 210 -20.85 -3.44 -5.15
C LEU A 210 -22.25 -2.89 -5.45
N ILE A 211 -22.36 -2.08 -6.50
CA ILE A 211 -23.60 -1.43 -6.92
C ILE A 211 -23.90 -1.90 -8.34
N CYS A 212 -25.12 -2.40 -8.58
CA CYS A 212 -25.57 -2.85 -9.89
C CYS A 212 -26.73 -2.00 -10.38
N SER A 213 -26.75 -1.67 -11.68
CA SER A 213 -27.85 -0.93 -12.31
C SER A 213 -29.12 -1.76 -12.48
N ARG A 214 -29.05 -3.08 -12.30
CA ARG A 214 -30.21 -3.98 -12.32
C ARG A 214 -30.67 -4.24 -10.88
N PRO A 215 -31.90 -3.83 -10.51
CA PRO A 215 -32.43 -4.07 -9.17
C PRO A 215 -32.52 -5.58 -8.88
N ASP A 216 -32.46 -5.92 -7.60
CA ASP A 216 -32.66 -7.28 -7.06
C ASP A 216 -31.68 -8.36 -7.58
N THR A 217 -30.59 -7.96 -8.23
CA THR A 217 -29.56 -8.88 -8.75
C THR A 217 -28.41 -9.15 -7.78
N VAL A 218 -28.26 -8.31 -6.76
CA VAL A 218 -27.25 -8.44 -5.71
C VAL A 218 -27.96 -8.89 -4.43
N PRO A 219 -27.75 -10.13 -3.96
CA PRO A 219 -28.57 -10.74 -2.90
C PRO A 219 -28.27 -10.25 -1.48
N GLY A 220 -27.52 -9.15 -1.33
CA GLY A 220 -26.97 -8.68 -0.05
C GLY A 220 -25.45 -8.75 -0.07
N ARG A 221 -24.84 -9.35 0.97
CA ARG A 221 -23.38 -9.53 1.02
C ARG A 221 -22.92 -10.52 -0.03
N VAL A 222 -21.83 -10.18 -0.71
CA VAL A 222 -21.17 -11.01 -1.72
C VAL A 222 -19.74 -11.20 -1.24
N ALA A 223 -19.28 -12.45 -1.13
CA ALA A 223 -17.88 -12.72 -0.87
C ALA A 223 -17.03 -12.25 -2.06
N ALA A 224 -15.84 -11.71 -1.83
CA ALA A 224 -14.96 -11.24 -2.91
C ALA A 224 -14.68 -12.34 -3.96
N THR A 225 -14.56 -13.60 -3.52
CA THR A 225 -14.38 -14.77 -4.38
C THR A 225 -15.57 -15.08 -5.29
N ASP A 226 -16.77 -14.62 -4.93
CA ASP A 226 -18.00 -14.87 -5.68
C ASP A 226 -18.32 -13.76 -6.69
N VAL A 227 -17.58 -12.64 -6.65
CA VAL A 227 -17.79 -11.49 -7.52
C VAL A 227 -17.65 -11.88 -9.00
N LYS A 228 -16.65 -12.70 -9.35
CA LYS A 228 -16.50 -13.21 -10.73
C LYS A 228 -17.77 -13.93 -11.20
N SER A 229 -18.27 -14.87 -10.40
CA SER A 229 -19.46 -15.66 -10.73
C SER A 229 -20.70 -14.77 -10.85
N LEU A 230 -20.83 -13.75 -9.99
CA LEU A 230 -21.88 -12.75 -10.09
C LEU A 230 -21.79 -11.96 -11.41
N LEU A 231 -20.59 -11.50 -11.80
CA LEU A 231 -20.40 -10.75 -13.04
C LEU A 231 -20.71 -11.61 -14.28
N LEU A 232 -20.36 -12.89 -14.28
CA LEU A 232 -20.70 -13.82 -15.37
C LEU A 232 -22.22 -14.03 -15.49
N ARG A 233 -22.93 -14.20 -14.35
CA ARG A 233 -24.40 -14.23 -14.30
C ARG A 233 -25.03 -12.99 -14.91
N LEU A 234 -24.55 -11.81 -14.49
CA LEU A 234 -25.04 -10.54 -15.00
C LEU A 234 -24.78 -10.33 -16.50
N ALA A 235 -23.76 -10.99 -17.03
CA ALA A 235 -23.43 -11.01 -18.46
C ALA A 235 -24.18 -12.11 -19.25
N GLY A 236 -24.94 -12.98 -18.58
CA GLY A 236 -25.64 -14.10 -19.22
C GLY A 236 -24.73 -15.26 -19.64
N LEU A 237 -23.61 -15.46 -18.92
CA LEU A 237 -22.56 -16.43 -19.24
C LEU A 237 -22.55 -17.65 -18.28
N ASP A 238 -23.71 -18.00 -17.72
CA ASP A 238 -23.84 -19.09 -16.75
C ASP A 238 -23.74 -20.46 -17.41
N GLY A 239 -22.52 -20.95 -17.62
CA GLY A 239 -22.29 -22.28 -18.19
C GLY A 239 -20.99 -22.47 -18.96
N SER A 240 -20.10 -21.47 -19.03
CA SER A 240 -18.76 -21.57 -19.62
C SER A 240 -17.66 -21.69 -18.57
#